data_AF-A0A5A7PB33-F1
#
_entry.id   AF-A0A5A7PB33-F1
#
_cell.length_a   1.000
_cell.length_b   1.000
_cell.length_c   1.000
_cell.angle_alpha   90.00
_cell.angle_beta   90.00
_cell.angle_gamma   90.00
#
_symmetry.space_group_name_H-M   'P 1'
#
loop_
_entity.id
_entity.type
_entity.pdbx_description
1 polymer ?
#
loop_
_entity_poly.entity_id
_entity_poly.type
_entity_poly.pdbx_seq_one_letter_code
_entity_poly.pdbx_strand_id
1 'polypeptide(L)'
;MNKSLSFQLSMHMHQAVEIGKELARKQFIHHVFGENEFEDGNHFYRLLEHEAFIPKCYNFRGVVNDCEPKAAACVSQKLGCLMSAIVETYAFDGGRNLDFVGISKSEEFRRYLNLVEDLQRVDLLTLSHQQKLAFFLNLHNAMAMHTAVISRRMGSEFMYVVGGQPYSLSSIKNGILRNNRRPPYSLTKPFGNADKRLQLAFPKLNQLIHFGTWNATRGSPLLRFFTPQTVESELRNAAREFFLRDDGMQVYLANRTVYLSRIIK
;
A
#
# COMPACT_ATOMS: atom_id res chain seq x y z
N MET A 1 10.30 30.23 0.26
CA MET A 1 11.21 30.58 -0.85
C MET A 1 10.99 29.57 -1.96
N ASN A 2 10.24 29.94 -2.99
CA ASN A 2 10.04 29.10 -4.18
C ASN A 2 11.33 29.12 -5.01
N LYS A 3 12.10 28.03 -4.98
CA LYS A 3 13.16 27.82 -5.97
C LYS A 3 12.49 27.32 -7.24
N SER A 4 12.30 28.21 -8.22
CA SER A 4 11.99 27.80 -9.59
C SER A 4 13.24 27.16 -10.20
N LEU A 5 13.19 25.87 -10.49
CA LEU A 5 14.21 25.20 -11.29
C LEU A 5 14.04 25.63 -12.75
N SER A 6 14.88 26.56 -13.22
CA SER A 6 15.01 26.88 -14.65
C SER A 6 16.18 26.10 -15.24
N PHE A 7 15.92 24.90 -15.77
CA PHE A 7 16.86 24.20 -16.64
C PHE A 7 16.56 24.61 -18.08
N GLN A 8 17.46 25.38 -18.69
CA GLN A 8 17.31 25.82 -20.07
C GLN A 8 18.21 24.96 -20.96
N LEU A 9 17.66 23.83 -21.40
CA LEU A 9 18.26 23.04 -22.47
C LEU A 9 17.96 23.73 -23.82
N SER A 10 18.97 23.88 -24.67
CA SER A 10 18.81 24.40 -26.03
C SER A 10 18.11 23.36 -26.90
N MET A 11 16.78 23.26 -26.77
CA MET A 11 15.95 22.25 -27.43
C MET A 11 14.75 22.89 -28.12
N HIS A 12 14.28 22.27 -29.20
CA HIS A 12 13.07 22.71 -29.88
C HIS A 12 11.83 22.50 -29.00
N MET A 13 10.81 23.36 -29.09
CA MET A 13 9.60 23.26 -28.25
C MET A 13 8.96 21.88 -28.25
N HIS A 14 8.86 21.23 -29.43
CA HIS A 14 8.33 19.87 -29.54
C HIS A 14 9.11 18.87 -28.66
N GLN A 15 10.44 18.98 -28.60
CA GLN A 15 11.26 18.09 -27.79
C GLN A 15 11.06 18.36 -26.29
N ALA A 16 10.88 19.63 -25.90
CA ALA A 16 10.59 19.99 -24.51
C ALA A 16 9.22 19.43 -24.05
N VAL A 17 8.20 19.49 -24.91
CA VAL A 17 6.88 18.92 -24.63
C VAL A 17 6.95 17.41 -24.43
N GLU A 18 7.68 16.69 -25.27
CA GLU A 18 7.85 15.24 -25.12
C GLU A 18 8.60 14.88 -23.83
N ILE A 19 9.62 15.65 -23.44
CA ILE A 19 10.27 15.47 -22.13
C ILE A 19 9.27 15.68 -20.98
N GLY A 20 8.44 16.73 -21.04
CA GLY A 20 7.43 16.99 -20.02
C GLY A 20 6.41 15.86 -19.92
N LYS A 21 5.97 15.29 -21.05
CA LYS A 21 5.10 14.10 -21.08
C LYS A 21 5.78 12.89 -20.45
N GLU A 22 7.05 12.65 -20.73
CA GLU A 22 7.81 11.56 -20.11
C GLU A 22 7.94 11.75 -18.59
N LEU A 23 8.22 12.97 -18.13
CA LEU A 23 8.25 13.28 -16.69
C LEU A 23 6.89 13.02 -16.03
N ALA A 24 5.79 13.36 -16.69
CA ALA A 24 4.44 13.10 -16.20
C ALA A 24 4.11 11.60 -16.15
N ARG A 25 4.40 10.86 -17.24
CA ARG A 25 4.21 9.39 -17.31
C ARG A 25 4.99 8.68 -16.22
N LYS A 26 6.24 9.10 -15.98
CA LYS A 26 7.14 8.57 -14.95
C LYS A 26 6.85 9.10 -13.55
N GLN A 27 5.74 9.81 -13.32
CA GLN A 27 5.28 10.32 -12.02
C GLN A 27 6.23 11.32 -11.34
N PHE A 28 7.08 12.03 -12.08
CA PHE A 28 7.89 13.13 -11.53
C PHE A 28 7.05 14.40 -11.32
N ILE A 29 6.17 14.68 -12.28
CA ILE A 29 5.24 15.82 -12.24
C ILE A 29 3.82 15.36 -12.48
N HIS A 30 2.86 16.16 -12.06
CA HIS A 30 1.47 15.99 -12.46
C HIS A 30 0.77 17.36 -12.56
N HIS A 31 -0.29 17.40 -13.37
CA HIS A 31 -1.13 18.59 -13.49
C HIS A 31 -1.84 18.89 -12.16
N VAL A 32 -1.78 20.12 -11.68
CA VAL A 32 -2.29 20.52 -10.35
C VAL A 32 -3.79 20.22 -10.19
N PHE A 33 -4.57 20.35 -11.27
CA PHE A 33 -6.00 20.04 -11.28
C PHE A 33 -6.32 18.60 -11.71
N GLY A 34 -5.31 17.83 -12.11
CA GLY A 34 -5.44 16.41 -12.45
C GLY A 34 -6.04 16.09 -13.82
N GLU A 35 -6.40 17.10 -14.61
CA GLU A 35 -7.20 16.99 -15.83
C GLU A 35 -6.42 16.58 -17.09
N ASN A 36 -5.14 16.99 -17.24
CA ASN A 36 -4.44 16.91 -18.52
C ASN A 36 -3.14 16.10 -18.48
N GLU A 37 -2.79 15.48 -19.62
CA GLU A 37 -1.39 15.11 -19.93
C GLU A 37 -0.53 16.38 -20.06
N PHE A 38 0.79 16.25 -20.00
CA PHE A 38 1.66 17.41 -20.17
C PHE A 38 1.50 18.02 -21.57
N GLU A 39 1.17 19.31 -21.60
CA GLU A 39 0.95 20.09 -22.81
C GLU A 39 1.59 21.48 -22.72
N ASP A 40 1.92 22.02 -23.90
CA ASP A 40 2.40 23.38 -24.04
C ASP A 40 1.23 24.36 -23.90
N GLY A 41 1.25 25.16 -22.84
CA GLY A 41 0.18 26.11 -22.54
C GLY A 41 0.26 26.65 -21.11
N ASN A 42 -0.76 27.42 -20.72
CA ASN A 42 -0.83 28.04 -19.40
C ASN A 42 -1.40 27.07 -18.34
N HIS A 43 -0.71 25.94 -18.17
CA HIS A 43 -1.07 24.89 -17.21
C HIS A 43 -0.09 24.86 -16.04
N PHE A 44 -0.59 24.48 -14.87
CA PHE A 44 0.24 24.36 -13.67
C PHE A 44 0.55 22.89 -13.40
N TYR A 45 1.83 22.58 -13.29
CA TYR A 45 2.33 21.26 -12.92
C TYR A 45 3.08 21.35 -11.59
N ARG A 46 3.00 20.28 -10.79
CA ARG A 46 3.72 20.18 -9.53
C ARG A 46 4.63 18.95 -9.53
N LEU A 47 5.85 19.13 -9.02
CA LEU A 47 6.76 18.03 -8.71
C LEU A 47 6.18 17.18 -7.58
N LEU A 48 6.35 15.86 -7.67
CA LEU A 48 5.85 14.92 -6.67
C LEU A 48 6.37 15.25 -5.26
N GLU A 49 7.65 15.61 -5.10
CA GLU A 49 8.26 15.98 -3.82
C GLU A 49 7.66 17.24 -3.17
N HIS A 50 7.00 18.09 -3.96
CA HIS A 50 6.37 19.32 -3.48
C HIS A 50 4.90 19.12 -3.08
N GLU A 51 4.40 17.89 -3.12
CA GLU A 51 3.04 17.59 -2.70
C GLU A 51 2.83 17.78 -1.19
N ALA A 52 1.67 18.32 -0.81
CA ALA A 52 1.37 18.65 0.58
C ALA A 52 1.28 17.41 1.49
N PHE A 53 1.06 16.22 0.92
CA PHE A 53 1.03 14.96 1.66
C PHE A 53 2.43 14.36 1.92
N ILE A 54 3.47 14.82 1.21
CA ILE A 54 4.82 14.23 1.27
C ILE A 54 5.42 14.22 2.69
N PRO A 55 5.28 15.27 3.52
CA PRO A 55 5.81 15.24 4.89
C PRO A 55 5.20 14.15 5.78
N LYS A 56 4.08 13.55 5.37
CA LYS A 56 3.39 12.46 6.09
C LYS A 56 3.70 11.08 5.48
N CYS A 57 4.52 11.00 4.44
CA CYS A 57 4.83 9.77 3.72
C CYS A 57 6.15 9.15 4.20
N TYR A 58 6.07 7.95 4.75
CA TYR A 58 7.21 7.26 5.39
C TYR A 58 8.15 6.54 4.42
N ASN A 59 7.81 6.50 3.14
CA ASN A 59 8.69 6.00 2.08
C ASN A 59 9.28 7.14 1.23
N PHE A 60 9.33 8.36 1.78
CA PHE A 60 9.89 9.53 1.12
C PHE A 60 10.99 10.15 1.99
N ARG A 61 12.20 10.30 1.46
CA ARG A 61 13.38 10.82 2.19
C ARG A 61 13.85 12.17 1.64
N GLY A 62 12.91 13.10 1.49
CA GLY A 62 13.19 14.47 1.04
C GLY A 62 13.44 14.65 -0.46
N VAL A 63 13.73 13.59 -1.20
CA VAL A 63 13.87 13.60 -2.67
C VAL A 63 13.12 12.43 -3.30
N VAL A 64 12.66 12.62 -4.53
CA VAL A 64 12.14 11.54 -5.37
C VAL A 64 13.29 10.60 -5.73
N ASN A 65 13.03 9.29 -5.82
CA ASN A 65 13.99 8.36 -6.41
C ASN A 65 14.14 8.63 -7.91
N ASP A 66 15.32 9.06 -8.36
CA ASP A 66 15.60 9.42 -9.77
C ASP A 66 15.85 8.23 -10.70
N CYS A 67 15.99 7.01 -10.16
CA CYS A 67 16.20 5.79 -10.95
C CYS A 67 15.00 5.45 -11.83
N GLU A 68 15.19 4.78 -12.95
CA GLU A 68 14.07 4.36 -13.81
C GLU A 68 13.00 3.55 -13.02
N PRO A 69 11.70 3.89 -13.14
CA PRO A 69 10.64 3.15 -12.47
C PRO A 69 10.70 1.65 -12.74
N LYS A 70 10.76 0.88 -11.65
CA LYS A 70 10.75 -0.58 -11.74
C LYS A 70 9.32 -1.07 -12.00
N ALA A 71 9.20 -2.17 -12.73
CA ALA A 71 7.91 -2.82 -12.96
C ALA A 71 7.22 -3.16 -11.62
N ALA A 72 5.93 -2.80 -11.49
CA ALA A 72 5.17 -2.97 -10.26
C ALA A 72 5.18 -4.43 -9.77
N ALA A 73 5.08 -5.39 -10.68
CA ALA A 73 5.14 -6.82 -10.35
C ALA A 73 6.47 -7.24 -9.72
N CYS A 74 7.60 -6.70 -10.21
CA CYS A 74 8.93 -6.98 -9.68
C CYS A 74 9.11 -6.39 -8.27
N VAL A 75 8.67 -5.14 -8.06
CA VAL A 75 8.69 -4.51 -6.72
C VAL A 75 7.78 -5.28 -5.76
N SER A 76 6.59 -5.69 -6.21
CA SER A 76 5.65 -6.50 -5.43
C SER A 76 6.26 -7.82 -4.98
N GLN A 77 6.95 -8.52 -5.89
CA GLN A 77 7.56 -9.82 -5.60
C GLN A 77 8.69 -9.66 -4.59
N LYS A 78 9.59 -8.69 -4.80
CA LYS A 78 10.67 -8.39 -3.86
C LYS A 78 10.14 -8.01 -2.48
N LEU A 79 9.06 -7.23 -2.43
CA LEU A 79 8.40 -6.84 -1.18
C LEU A 79 7.88 -8.07 -0.45
N GLY A 80 7.14 -8.94 -1.15
CA GLY A 80 6.62 -10.18 -0.58
C GLY A 80 7.74 -11.08 -0.04
N CYS A 81 8.77 -11.36 -0.84
CA CYS A 81 9.89 -12.21 -0.43
C CYS A 81 10.63 -11.67 0.79
N LEU A 82 10.96 -10.38 0.79
CA LEU A 82 11.70 -9.76 1.89
C LEU A 82 10.88 -9.75 3.18
N MET A 83 9.59 -9.45 3.07
CA MET A 83 8.69 -9.40 4.21
C MET A 83 8.37 -10.79 4.78
N SER A 84 8.25 -11.82 3.92
CA SER A 84 8.17 -13.21 4.37
C SER A 84 9.41 -13.62 5.16
N ALA A 85 10.61 -13.31 4.65
CA ALA A 85 11.86 -13.61 5.34
C ALA A 85 11.98 -12.92 6.72
N ILE A 86 11.51 -11.66 6.82
CA ILE A 86 11.43 -10.95 8.11
C ILE A 86 10.49 -11.70 9.06
N VAL A 87 9.28 -12.06 8.61
CA VAL A 87 8.33 -12.77 9.47
C VAL A 87 8.87 -14.13 9.91
N GLU A 88 9.44 -14.90 9.00
CA GLU A 88 10.01 -16.22 9.30
C GLU A 88 11.14 -16.15 10.33
N THR A 89 11.96 -15.10 10.28
CA THR A 89 13.13 -14.94 11.16
C THR A 89 12.75 -14.39 12.53
N TYR A 90 11.83 -13.42 12.60
CA TYR A 90 11.55 -12.65 13.82
C TYR A 90 10.21 -12.99 14.48
N ALA A 91 9.44 -13.93 13.93
CA ALA A 91 8.22 -14.40 14.57
C ALA A 91 8.51 -15.47 15.64
N PHE A 92 7.73 -15.42 16.72
CA PHE A 92 7.76 -16.38 17.81
C PHE A 92 6.33 -16.73 18.25
N ASP A 93 6.20 -17.70 19.16
CA ASP A 93 4.90 -18.19 19.63
C ASP A 93 3.99 -18.64 18.46
N GLY A 94 4.55 -19.46 17.56
CA GLY A 94 3.84 -19.99 16.40
C GLY A 94 3.40 -18.92 15.39
N GLY A 95 4.11 -17.80 15.28
CA GLY A 95 3.79 -16.72 14.33
C GLY A 95 2.89 -15.63 14.88
N ARG A 96 2.48 -15.71 16.16
CA ARG A 96 1.52 -14.78 16.78
C ARG A 96 2.15 -13.45 17.17
N ASN A 97 3.41 -13.50 17.58
CA ASN A 97 4.16 -12.35 18.04
C ASN A 97 5.41 -12.14 17.19
N LEU A 98 5.83 -10.89 17.06
CA LEU A 98 7.00 -10.48 16.29
C LEU A 98 7.95 -9.70 17.20
N ASP A 99 9.24 -10.00 17.11
CA ASP A 99 10.27 -9.19 17.76
C ASP A 99 10.51 -7.89 16.98
N PHE A 100 9.68 -6.88 17.24
CA PHE A 100 9.79 -5.58 16.60
C PHE A 100 11.14 -4.89 16.88
N VAL A 101 11.77 -5.18 18.03
CA VAL A 101 13.08 -4.60 18.38
C VAL A 101 14.16 -5.22 17.52
N GLY A 102 14.16 -6.55 17.37
CA GLY A 102 15.04 -7.27 16.44
C GLY A 102 14.85 -6.79 15.01
N ILE A 103 13.60 -6.72 14.53
CA ILE A 103 13.27 -6.24 13.17
C ILE A 103 13.80 -4.82 12.95
N SER A 104 13.62 -3.90 13.90
CA SER A 104 14.06 -2.50 13.74
C SER A 104 15.57 -2.35 13.49
N LYS A 105 16.36 -3.32 13.96
CA LYS A 105 17.83 -3.34 13.87
C LYS A 105 18.34 -4.24 12.75
N SER A 106 17.46 -4.88 12.00
CA SER A 106 17.83 -5.90 11.03
C SER A 106 18.23 -5.33 9.68
N GLU A 107 19.12 -6.05 9.00
CA GLU A 107 19.53 -5.72 7.64
C GLU A 107 18.38 -5.90 6.65
N GLU A 108 17.50 -6.88 6.90
CA GLU A 108 16.30 -7.13 6.10
C GLU A 108 15.34 -5.93 6.16
N PHE A 109 15.16 -5.35 7.35
CA PHE A 109 14.32 -4.16 7.51
C PHE A 109 14.93 -2.95 6.82
N ARG A 110 16.26 -2.77 6.89
CA ARG A 110 16.96 -1.72 6.14
C ARG A 110 16.77 -1.87 4.63
N ARG A 111 16.87 -3.09 4.10
CA ARG A 111 16.58 -3.39 2.68
C ARG A 111 15.12 -3.08 2.33
N TYR A 112 14.19 -3.34 3.24
CA TYR A 112 12.78 -3.03 3.06
C TYR A 112 12.56 -1.52 2.94
N LEU A 113 13.19 -0.72 3.82
CA LEU A 113 13.11 0.73 3.77
C LEU A 113 13.62 1.32 2.45
N ASN A 114 14.64 0.70 1.84
CA ASN A 114 15.11 1.11 0.51
C ASN A 114 14.16 0.65 -0.61
N LEU A 115 13.59 -0.55 -0.50
CA LEU A 115 12.64 -1.07 -1.48
C LEU A 115 11.36 -0.23 -1.56
N VAL A 116 10.86 0.28 -0.43
CA VAL A 116 9.62 1.07 -0.43
C VAL A 116 9.76 2.43 -1.13
N GLU A 117 10.98 2.92 -1.34
CA GLU A 117 11.22 4.11 -2.18
C GLU A 117 10.92 3.81 -3.66
N ASP A 118 11.16 2.57 -4.12
CA ASP A 118 10.80 2.17 -5.49
C ASP A 118 9.29 2.21 -5.74
N LEU A 119 8.46 2.11 -4.69
CA LEU A 119 7.00 2.17 -4.81
C LEU A 119 6.50 3.53 -5.27
N GLN A 120 7.26 4.61 -5.02
CA GLN A 120 6.82 5.98 -5.28
C GLN A 120 6.32 6.20 -6.71
N ARG A 121 6.92 5.54 -7.69
CA ARG A 121 6.68 5.79 -9.13
C ARG A 121 6.31 4.55 -9.93
N VAL A 122 5.91 3.45 -9.27
CA VAL A 122 5.45 2.24 -9.99
C VAL A 122 4.13 2.48 -10.72
N ASP A 123 3.98 1.89 -11.91
CA ASP A 123 2.69 1.86 -12.60
C ASP A 123 1.86 0.64 -12.16
N LEU A 124 0.83 0.91 -11.35
CA LEU A 124 -0.08 -0.10 -10.82
C LEU A 124 -1.10 -0.62 -11.84
N LEU A 125 -1.34 0.10 -12.95
CA LEU A 125 -2.29 -0.32 -13.98
C LEU A 125 -1.80 -1.52 -14.78
N THR A 126 -0.49 -1.76 -14.78
CA THR A 126 0.14 -2.92 -15.43
C THR A 126 -0.12 -4.25 -14.70
N LEU A 127 -0.62 -4.21 -13.46
CA LEU A 127 -0.81 -5.40 -12.65
C LEU A 127 -2.05 -6.18 -13.09
N SER A 128 -1.90 -7.50 -13.26
CA SER A 128 -3.04 -8.41 -13.40
C SER A 128 -3.92 -8.39 -12.15
N HIS A 129 -5.15 -8.91 -12.25
CA HIS A 129 -6.08 -8.97 -11.11
C HIS A 129 -5.45 -9.61 -9.86
N GLN A 130 -4.79 -10.75 -10.03
CA GLN A 130 -4.14 -11.49 -8.94
C GLN A 130 -2.90 -10.77 -8.40
N GLN A 131 -2.09 -10.19 -9.29
CA GLN A 131 -0.92 -9.39 -8.90
C GLN A 131 -1.35 -8.17 -8.09
N LYS A 132 -2.40 -7.47 -8.52
CA LYS A 132 -2.97 -6.32 -7.82
C LYS A 132 -3.48 -6.72 -6.43
N LEU A 133 -4.15 -7.87 -6.31
CA LEU A 133 -4.67 -8.35 -5.03
C LEU A 133 -3.54 -8.65 -4.05
N ALA A 134 -2.54 -9.43 -4.49
CA ALA A 134 -1.37 -9.74 -3.68
C ALA A 134 -0.57 -8.48 -3.33
N PHE A 135 -0.39 -7.56 -4.28
CA PHE A 135 0.30 -6.28 -4.06
C PHE A 135 -0.34 -5.47 -2.93
N PHE A 136 -1.65 -5.23 -2.98
CA PHE A 136 -2.31 -4.40 -1.97
C PHE A 136 -2.44 -5.08 -0.60
N LEU A 137 -2.59 -6.41 -0.55
CA LEU A 137 -2.53 -7.16 0.71
C LEU A 137 -1.15 -7.06 1.34
N ASN A 138 -0.09 -7.30 0.55
CA ASN A 138 1.29 -7.25 1.01
C ASN A 138 1.69 -5.83 1.41
N LEU A 139 1.32 -4.83 0.63
CA LEU A 139 1.57 -3.44 0.94
C LEU A 139 0.89 -3.03 2.25
N HIS A 140 -0.38 -3.37 2.44
CA HIS A 140 -1.09 -3.09 3.68
C HIS A 140 -0.39 -3.75 4.88
N ASN A 141 -0.06 -5.03 4.77
CA ASN A 141 0.57 -5.79 5.85
C ASN A 141 1.99 -5.28 6.15
N ALA A 142 2.75 -4.91 5.14
CA ALA A 142 4.08 -4.33 5.30
C ALA A 142 4.03 -2.95 5.95
N MET A 143 3.11 -2.09 5.51
CA MET A 143 2.87 -0.79 6.14
C MET A 143 2.46 -0.96 7.59
N ALA A 144 1.55 -1.89 7.91
CA ALA A 144 1.12 -2.15 9.28
C ALA A 144 2.30 -2.64 10.14
N MET A 145 3.15 -3.54 9.62
CA MET A 145 4.37 -3.99 10.30
C MET A 145 5.32 -2.81 10.56
N HIS A 146 5.58 -1.99 9.54
CA HIS A 146 6.43 -0.81 9.68
C HIS A 146 5.87 0.18 10.71
N THR A 147 4.55 0.40 10.73
CA THR A 147 3.92 1.24 11.75
C THR A 147 4.20 0.69 13.15
N ALA A 148 4.06 -0.62 13.35
CA ALA A 148 4.27 -1.28 14.64
C ALA A 148 5.74 -1.23 15.10
N VAL A 149 6.68 -1.24 14.15
CA VAL A 149 8.13 -1.09 14.41
C VAL A 149 8.48 0.33 14.86
N ILE A 150 8.00 1.37 14.17
CA ILE A 150 8.32 2.78 14.51
C ILE A 150 7.53 3.26 15.72
N SER A 151 6.24 2.95 15.77
CA SER A 151 5.31 3.43 16.77
C SER A 151 4.40 2.30 17.22
N ARG A 152 4.50 1.91 18.50
CA ARG A 152 3.58 0.94 19.11
C ARG A 152 2.11 1.41 19.09
N ARG A 153 1.85 2.68 18.72
CA ARG A 153 0.53 3.23 18.43
C ARG A 153 0.34 3.33 16.92
N MET A 154 -0.59 2.55 16.37
CA MET A 154 -1.06 2.71 15.00
C MET A 154 -1.82 4.04 14.88
N GLY A 155 -1.18 5.07 14.33
CA GLY A 155 -1.83 6.33 13.99
C GLY A 155 -2.45 6.28 12.60
N SER A 156 -3.56 7.00 12.40
CA SER A 156 -4.23 7.17 11.10
C SER A 156 -3.41 7.96 10.07
N GLU A 157 -2.27 8.52 10.49
CA GLU A 157 -1.45 9.42 9.67
C GLU A 157 -0.36 8.73 8.86
N PHE A 158 -0.12 7.43 9.09
CA PHE A 158 0.92 6.70 8.36
C PHE A 158 0.50 6.48 6.90
N MET A 159 1.27 7.06 5.98
CA MET A 159 1.03 6.97 4.55
C MET A 159 2.29 6.60 3.79
N TYR A 160 2.10 6.01 2.61
CA TYR A 160 3.12 5.81 1.58
C TYR A 160 2.69 6.48 0.28
N VAL A 161 3.66 6.97 -0.49
CA VAL A 161 3.44 7.32 -1.90
C VAL A 161 3.60 6.05 -2.72
N VAL A 162 2.58 5.71 -3.51
CA VAL A 162 2.63 4.58 -4.44
C VAL A 162 2.10 5.03 -5.80
N GLY A 163 2.93 4.95 -6.84
CA GLY A 163 2.56 5.41 -8.19
C GLY A 163 2.09 6.87 -8.22
N GLY A 164 2.81 7.76 -7.53
CA GLY A 164 2.54 9.19 -7.46
C GLY A 164 1.38 9.59 -6.56
N GLN A 165 0.71 8.66 -5.88
CA GLN A 165 -0.47 8.93 -5.06
C GLN A 165 -0.28 8.50 -3.60
N PRO A 166 -0.83 9.22 -2.61
CA PRO A 166 -0.72 8.84 -1.21
C PRO A 166 -1.67 7.68 -0.90
N TYR A 167 -1.22 6.74 -0.07
CA TYR A 167 -2.02 5.63 0.43
C TYR A 167 -1.83 5.50 1.93
N SER A 168 -2.94 5.51 2.68
CA SER A 168 -2.97 5.08 4.08
C SER A 168 -3.41 3.62 4.19
N LEU A 169 -3.22 3.01 5.36
CA LEU A 169 -3.79 1.68 5.66
C LEU A 169 -5.31 1.65 5.40
N SER A 170 -6.03 2.70 5.80
CA SER A 170 -7.47 2.82 5.57
C SER A 170 -7.81 2.96 4.09
N SER A 171 -7.04 3.74 3.33
CA SER A 171 -7.25 3.91 1.89
C SER A 171 -7.03 2.61 1.13
N ILE A 172 -6.02 1.82 1.48
CA ILE A 172 -5.79 0.51 0.87
C ILE A 172 -6.92 -0.46 1.24
N LYS A 173 -7.23 -0.60 2.53
CA LYS A 173 -8.24 -1.54 3.01
C LYS A 173 -9.64 -1.19 2.51
N ASN A 174 -10.09 0.03 2.74
CA ASN A 174 -11.47 0.44 2.48
C ASN A 174 -11.67 0.95 1.05
N GLY A 175 -10.69 1.68 0.54
CA GLY A 175 -10.73 2.30 -0.79
C GLY A 175 -10.48 1.28 -1.91
N ILE A 176 -9.42 0.48 -1.78
CA ILE A 176 -9.01 -0.47 -2.83
C ILE A 176 -9.64 -1.85 -2.60
N LEU A 177 -9.24 -2.54 -1.52
CA LEU A 177 -9.60 -3.94 -1.28
C LEU A 177 -11.10 -4.12 -1.01
N ARG A 178 -11.74 -3.20 -0.29
CA ARG A 178 -13.18 -3.24 0.00
C ARG A 178 -14.06 -2.58 -1.09
N ASN A 179 -13.55 -2.33 -2.29
CA ASN A 179 -14.29 -1.68 -3.39
C ASN A 179 -14.88 -0.31 -2.97
N ASN A 180 -14.01 0.60 -2.50
CA ASN A 180 -14.37 1.95 -2.06
C ASN A 180 -15.59 2.03 -1.12
N ARG A 181 -15.74 1.01 -0.25
CA ARG A 181 -16.81 0.95 0.73
C ARG A 181 -16.50 1.86 1.91
N ARG A 182 -17.56 2.47 2.45
CA ARG A 182 -17.44 3.31 3.64
C ARG A 182 -16.88 2.49 4.83
N PRO A 183 -15.85 2.99 5.51
CA PRO A 183 -15.42 2.42 6.78
C PRO A 183 -16.56 2.50 7.82
N PRO A 184 -16.60 1.58 8.81
CA PRO A 184 -17.48 1.73 9.95
C PRO A 184 -17.29 3.11 10.60
N TYR A 185 -18.39 3.77 10.98
CA TYR A 185 -18.39 5.09 11.63
C TYR A 185 -17.89 6.26 10.76
N SER A 186 -17.65 6.04 9.45
CA SER A 186 -17.34 7.11 8.50
C SER A 186 -18.57 7.50 7.68
N LEU A 187 -18.77 8.81 7.49
CA LEU A 187 -19.86 9.34 6.65
C LEU A 187 -19.50 9.32 5.15
N THR A 188 -18.21 9.32 4.82
CA THR A 188 -17.72 9.45 3.44
C THR A 188 -17.02 8.19 2.96
N LYS A 189 -17.03 7.99 1.63
CA LYS A 189 -16.20 6.97 0.98
C LYS A 189 -14.73 7.40 1.00
N PRO A 190 -13.77 6.46 1.05
CA PRO A 190 -12.35 6.78 0.99
C PRO A 190 -11.94 7.60 -0.24
N PHE A 191 -12.52 7.31 -1.40
CA PHE A 191 -12.21 7.97 -2.67
C PHE A 191 -13.45 8.61 -3.29
N GLY A 192 -13.31 9.85 -3.76
CA GLY A 192 -14.34 10.56 -4.53
C GLY A 192 -14.38 10.12 -5.99
N ASN A 193 -15.34 10.65 -6.76
CA ASN A 193 -15.51 10.28 -8.17
C ASN A 193 -14.34 10.73 -9.07
N ALA A 194 -13.68 11.84 -8.72
CA ALA A 194 -12.52 12.37 -9.43
C ALA A 194 -11.18 11.78 -8.95
N ASP A 195 -11.20 10.88 -7.96
CA ASP A 195 -9.97 10.31 -7.40
C ASP A 195 -9.41 9.23 -8.33
N LYS A 196 -8.21 9.47 -8.87
CA LYS A 196 -7.52 8.55 -9.79
C LYS A 196 -7.31 7.16 -9.19
N ARG A 197 -7.23 7.02 -7.86
CA ARG A 197 -7.05 5.73 -7.19
C ARG A 197 -8.29 4.83 -7.31
N LEU A 198 -9.46 5.39 -7.66
CA LEU A 198 -10.69 4.63 -7.83
C LEU A 198 -10.58 3.56 -8.94
N GLN A 199 -9.80 3.82 -9.99
CA GLN A 199 -9.57 2.86 -11.08
C GLN A 199 -8.88 1.57 -10.61
N LEU A 200 -8.19 1.62 -9.47
CA LEU A 200 -7.51 0.48 -8.89
C LEU A 200 -8.42 -0.35 -7.98
N ALA A 201 -9.59 0.16 -7.59
CA ALA A 201 -10.54 -0.56 -6.77
C ALA A 201 -11.04 -1.84 -7.45
N PHE A 202 -11.34 -2.87 -6.66
CA PHE A 202 -11.84 -4.14 -7.18
C PHE A 202 -13.33 -4.04 -7.50
N PRO A 203 -13.81 -4.51 -8.66
CA PRO A 203 -15.23 -4.42 -9.02
C PRO A 203 -16.13 -5.22 -8.07
N LYS A 204 -15.62 -6.35 -7.55
CA LYS A 204 -16.32 -7.20 -6.58
C LYS A 204 -15.47 -7.35 -5.32
N LEU A 205 -16.12 -7.23 -4.17
CA LEU A 205 -15.50 -7.49 -2.87
C LEU A 205 -15.17 -8.98 -2.73
N ASN A 206 -13.89 -9.30 -2.57
CA ASN A 206 -13.47 -10.59 -2.03
C ASN A 206 -13.56 -10.51 -0.50
N GLN A 207 -14.49 -11.23 0.13
CA GLN A 207 -14.68 -11.20 1.58
C GLN A 207 -13.47 -11.75 2.35
N LEU A 208 -12.65 -12.58 1.71
CA LEU A 208 -11.50 -13.20 2.37
C LEU A 208 -10.38 -12.21 2.71
N ILE A 209 -10.39 -11.01 2.12
CA ILE A 209 -9.39 -9.96 2.43
C ILE A 209 -9.34 -9.65 3.93
N HIS A 210 -10.44 -9.82 4.66
CA HIS A 210 -10.50 -9.61 6.10
C HIS A 210 -9.57 -10.53 6.88
N PHE A 211 -9.30 -11.72 6.35
CA PHE A 211 -8.35 -12.69 6.89
C PHE A 211 -6.93 -12.49 6.35
N GLY A 212 -6.78 -11.72 5.27
CA GLY A 212 -5.49 -11.37 4.70
C GLY A 212 -4.88 -10.07 5.25
N THR A 213 -5.70 -9.15 5.77
CA THR A 213 -5.21 -7.87 6.31
C THR A 213 -4.86 -7.96 7.79
N TRP A 214 -3.63 -7.63 8.16
CA TRP A 214 -3.13 -7.57 9.53
C TRP A 214 -3.15 -6.14 10.08
N ASN A 215 -3.61 -5.94 11.33
CA ASN A 215 -3.72 -4.62 11.97
C ASN A 215 -2.99 -4.56 13.31
N ALA A 216 -1.93 -5.34 13.54
CA ALA A 216 -1.15 -5.34 14.79
C ALA A 216 -1.95 -5.44 16.11
N THR A 217 -3.17 -5.99 16.06
CA THR A 217 -4.01 -6.23 17.24
C THR A 217 -4.09 -7.71 17.55
N ARG A 218 -4.37 -8.08 18.81
CA ARG A 218 -4.49 -9.48 19.24
C ARG A 218 -5.52 -10.29 18.43
N GLY A 219 -6.64 -9.66 18.07
CA GLY A 219 -7.70 -10.29 17.28
C GLY A 219 -7.44 -10.35 15.78
N SER A 220 -6.29 -9.87 15.30
CA SER A 220 -5.94 -9.92 13.88
C SER A 220 -5.72 -11.38 13.42
N PRO A 221 -5.88 -11.66 12.12
CA PRO A 221 -5.28 -12.85 11.50
C PRO A 221 -3.76 -12.87 11.70
N LEU A 222 -3.10 -13.99 11.42
CA LEU A 222 -1.64 -14.04 11.45
C LEU A 222 -1.06 -13.15 10.33
N LEU A 223 0.06 -12.47 10.60
CA LEU A 223 0.74 -11.66 9.59
C LEU A 223 1.29 -12.59 8.50
N ARG A 224 0.90 -12.33 7.25
CA ARG A 224 1.30 -13.13 6.08
C ARG A 224 1.54 -12.24 4.86
N PHE A 225 2.34 -12.75 3.94
CA PHE A 225 2.61 -12.15 2.64
C PHE A 225 2.23 -13.14 1.55
N PHE A 226 1.53 -12.63 0.54
CA PHE A 226 0.84 -13.40 -0.47
C PHE A 226 1.60 -13.44 -1.78
N THR A 227 1.55 -14.58 -2.46
CA THR A 227 2.10 -14.68 -3.82
C THR A 227 0.98 -14.50 -4.86
N PRO A 228 1.23 -13.78 -5.97
CA PRO A 228 0.20 -13.57 -7.00
C PRO A 228 -0.45 -14.87 -7.51
N GLN A 229 0.35 -15.93 -7.66
CA GLN A 229 -0.10 -17.20 -8.24
C GLN A 229 -1.08 -17.95 -7.34
N THR A 230 -0.92 -17.84 -6.01
CA THR A 230 -1.73 -18.60 -5.03
C THR A 230 -2.47 -17.72 -4.03
N VAL A 231 -2.57 -16.40 -4.25
CA VAL A 231 -3.23 -15.46 -3.33
C VAL A 231 -4.64 -15.88 -2.92
N GLU A 232 -5.45 -16.42 -3.85
CA GLU A 232 -6.82 -16.85 -3.55
C GLU A 232 -6.87 -18.11 -2.67
N SER A 233 -5.98 -19.09 -2.88
CA SER A 233 -5.91 -20.28 -2.04
C SER A 233 -5.31 -19.95 -0.67
N GLU A 234 -4.28 -19.11 -0.64
CA GLU A 234 -3.67 -18.60 0.58
C GLU A 234 -4.68 -17.82 1.44
N LEU A 235 -5.54 -16.98 0.84
CA LEU A 235 -6.62 -16.29 1.54
C LEU A 235 -7.65 -17.25 2.14
N ARG A 236 -8.02 -18.33 1.42
CA ARG A 236 -8.90 -19.37 1.95
C ARG A 236 -8.26 -20.10 3.12
N ASN A 237 -6.96 -20.40 3.03
CA ASN A 237 -6.22 -21.04 4.10
C ASN A 237 -6.11 -20.13 5.33
N ALA A 238 -5.81 -18.85 5.14
CA ALA A 238 -5.80 -17.86 6.22
C ALA A 238 -7.15 -17.76 6.94
N ALA A 239 -8.25 -17.82 6.19
CA ALA A 239 -9.60 -17.87 6.77
C ALA A 239 -9.81 -19.14 7.61
N ARG A 240 -9.46 -20.32 7.08
CA ARG A 240 -9.59 -21.60 7.82
C ARG A 240 -8.79 -21.59 9.11
N GLU A 241 -7.51 -21.23 9.04
CA GLU A 241 -6.64 -21.14 10.22
C GLU A 241 -7.16 -20.14 11.23
N PHE A 242 -7.76 -19.02 10.80
CA PHE A 242 -8.38 -18.06 11.70
C PHE A 242 -9.54 -18.68 12.48
N PHE A 243 -10.44 -19.40 11.82
CA PHE A 243 -11.60 -20.04 12.46
C PHE A 243 -11.24 -21.24 13.34
N LEU A 244 -10.09 -21.87 13.12
CA LEU A 244 -9.57 -22.94 13.98
C LEU A 244 -8.99 -22.42 15.30
N ARG A 245 -8.81 -21.11 15.46
CA ARG A 245 -8.34 -20.51 16.71
C ARG A 245 -9.49 -20.37 17.71
N ASP A 246 -9.18 -20.54 18.98
CA ASP A 246 -10.12 -20.36 20.10
C ASP A 246 -10.75 -18.95 20.16
N ASP A 247 -10.07 -17.94 19.61
CA ASP A 247 -10.55 -16.55 19.54
C ASP A 247 -11.22 -16.17 18.20
N GLY A 248 -11.19 -17.08 17.21
CA GLY A 248 -11.78 -16.87 15.90
C GLY A 248 -13.29 -17.16 15.88
N MET A 249 -13.69 -18.29 16.45
CA MET A 249 -15.08 -18.73 16.58
C MET A 249 -15.26 -19.65 17.79
N GLN A 250 -16.26 -19.37 18.61
CA GLN A 250 -16.61 -20.19 19.77
C GLN A 250 -18.04 -20.71 19.61
N VAL A 251 -18.18 -22.04 19.63
CA VAL A 251 -19.47 -22.71 19.49
C VAL A 251 -19.89 -23.25 20.86
N TYR A 252 -20.96 -22.69 21.41
CA TYR A 252 -21.57 -23.17 22.64
C TYR A 252 -22.77 -24.04 22.29
N LEU A 253 -22.58 -25.36 22.30
CA LEU A 253 -23.63 -26.32 21.92
C LEU A 253 -24.81 -26.32 22.91
N ALA A 254 -24.54 -26.09 24.19
CA ALA A 254 -25.55 -26.12 25.26
C ALA A 254 -26.66 -25.07 25.06
N ASN A 255 -26.33 -23.91 24.52
CA ASN A 255 -27.26 -22.81 24.25
C ASN A 255 -27.41 -22.51 22.74
N ARG A 256 -26.90 -23.39 21.86
CA ARG A 256 -26.90 -23.22 20.39
C ARG A 256 -26.40 -21.85 19.91
N THR A 257 -25.42 -21.27 20.61
CA THR A 257 -24.91 -19.92 20.34
C THR A 257 -23.52 -20.00 19.71
N VAL A 258 -23.28 -19.21 18.66
CA VAL A 258 -21.96 -19.04 18.04
C VAL A 258 -21.48 -17.62 18.27
N TYR A 259 -20.33 -17.48 18.91
CA TYR A 259 -19.62 -16.20 19.03
C TYR A 259 -18.56 -16.10 17.94
N LEU A 260 -18.61 -15.02 17.17
CA LEU A 260 -17.67 -14.74 16.09
C LEU A 260 -16.79 -13.53 16.45
N SER A 261 -15.55 -13.55 15.96
CA SER A 261 -14.67 -12.40 16.07
C SER A 261 -15.25 -11.16 15.39
N ARG A 262 -14.94 -9.98 15.94
CA ARG A 262 -15.36 -8.65 15.43
C ARG A 262 -14.85 -8.33 14.03
N ILE A 263 -13.99 -9.17 13.45
CA ILE A 263 -13.56 -9.08 12.05
C ILE A 263 -14.73 -9.30 11.09
N ILE A 264 -15.75 -10.08 11.47
CA ILE A 264 -16.90 -10.47 10.64
C ILE A 264 -18.11 -9.52 10.89
N LYS A 265 -17.88 -8.22 10.78
CA LYS A 265 -18.93 -7.19 10.92
C LYS A 265 -19.45 -6.69 9.58
#